data_AF-A0A3D5RUG5-F1
#
_entry.id   AF-A0A3D5RUG5-F1
#
_cell.length_a   1.000
_cell.length_b   1.000
_cell.length_c   1.000
_cell.angle_alpha   90.00
_cell.angle_beta   90.00
_cell.angle_gamma   90.00
#
_symmetry.space_group_name_H-M   'P 1'
#
loop_
_entity.id
_entity.type
_entity.pdbx_description
1 polymer ?
#
loop_
_entity_poly.entity_id
_entity_poly.type
_entity_poly.pdbx_seq_one_letter_code
_entity_poly.pdbx_strand_id
1 'polypeptide(L)'
;MAQTGYSLQTFTAGNPTKASEQTTMQDNIEAALFVELKNDNGSTAVKGKAVYLKTDGDVDLAKADALSTIDSTIGLWFDTPAAAATGSVQTQGIMTGLTGLTRGATYYVDPDTAGDLVASEANALTTTFDSGEFIIKVGVALATDELLIQIGSPIERDKLTAGSRSIWVQPHHVSGTGTTLSSNVGDHGSALFGNNNANQAAYFSFSVPADYDATTKATLLVVTQGAAAPADMKWTTDTDMAASGQARALHSDSNPTQTASMTQDQLLELDHTGVVDLVEALDYVGLKFTRLGTDGNDNITTLNVIGFLFEYTT
;
A
#
# COMPACT_ATOMS: atom_id res chain seq x y z
N MET A 1 -12.52 16.58 -47.96
CA MET A 1 -12.46 15.96 -46.62
C MET A 1 -13.89 15.87 -46.12
N ALA A 2 -14.49 14.68 -46.20
CA ALA A 2 -15.89 14.48 -45.84
C ALA A 2 -15.98 14.26 -44.32
N GLN A 3 -16.70 15.16 -43.65
CA GLN A 3 -17.04 15.09 -42.24
C GLN A 3 -18.16 14.04 -42.10
N THR A 4 -17.87 12.92 -41.46
CA THR A 4 -18.85 11.86 -41.18
C THR A 4 -19.88 12.42 -40.19
N GLY A 5 -21.08 12.70 -40.70
CA GLY A 5 -22.15 13.32 -39.94
C GLY A 5 -22.71 12.37 -38.88
N TYR A 6 -22.76 12.82 -37.63
CA TYR A 6 -23.64 12.25 -36.62
C TYR A 6 -25.08 12.57 -37.04
N SER A 7 -25.88 11.55 -37.36
CA SER A 7 -27.30 11.76 -37.62
C SER A 7 -28.01 12.03 -36.30
N LEU A 8 -28.51 13.26 -36.14
CA LEU A 8 -29.44 13.59 -35.07
C LEU A 8 -30.71 12.76 -35.27
N GLN A 9 -31.00 11.85 -34.34
CA GLN A 9 -32.24 11.08 -34.35
C GLN A 9 -33.39 12.05 -34.04
N THR A 10 -34.10 12.51 -35.06
CA THR A 10 -35.24 13.43 -34.88
C THR A 10 -36.45 12.64 -34.36
N PHE A 11 -36.80 12.86 -33.09
CA PHE A 11 -38.02 12.33 -32.48
C PHE A 11 -39.24 13.00 -33.10
N THR A 12 -40.09 12.22 -33.77
CA THR A 12 -41.34 12.71 -34.34
C THR A 12 -42.43 12.67 -33.28
N ALA A 13 -42.98 13.83 -32.91
CA ALA A 13 -44.04 13.95 -31.91
C ALA A 13 -45.39 13.44 -32.46
N GLY A 14 -45.70 12.17 -32.19
CA GLY A 14 -47.02 11.56 -32.36
C GLY A 14 -47.44 10.86 -31.07
N ASN A 15 -48.47 11.38 -30.39
CA ASN A 15 -49.04 10.88 -29.13
C ASN A 15 -49.99 9.70 -29.39
N PRO A 16 -49.64 8.45 -28.98
CA PRO A 16 -50.04 7.85 -27.68
C PRO A 16 -48.95 6.89 -27.13
N THR A 17 -48.62 6.72 -25.86
CA THR A 17 -49.11 7.07 -24.53
C THR A 17 -47.86 7.06 -23.63
N LYS A 18 -47.79 7.80 -22.52
CA LYS A 18 -46.69 7.67 -21.53
C LYS A 18 -46.37 6.21 -21.14
N ALA A 19 -47.34 5.30 -21.30
CA ALA A 19 -47.18 3.87 -21.06
C ALA A 19 -46.18 3.20 -22.00
N SER A 20 -46.15 3.49 -23.31
CA SER A 20 -45.23 2.81 -24.24
C SER A 20 -43.79 3.26 -24.06
N GLU A 21 -43.55 4.55 -23.83
CA GLU A 21 -42.23 5.09 -23.48
C GLU A 21 -41.77 4.61 -22.10
N GLN A 22 -42.68 4.52 -21.13
CA GLN A 22 -42.40 3.96 -19.81
C GLN A 22 -42.05 2.47 -19.90
N THR A 23 -42.75 1.69 -20.72
CA THR A 23 -42.40 0.29 -20.98
C THR A 23 -41.03 0.18 -21.63
N THR A 24 -40.72 0.97 -22.67
CA THR A 24 -39.39 0.94 -23.30
C THR A 24 -38.29 1.41 -22.34
N MET A 25 -38.53 2.41 -21.49
CA MET A 25 -37.57 2.80 -20.46
C MET A 25 -37.38 1.72 -19.40
N GLN A 26 -38.44 1.04 -19.00
CA GLN A 26 -38.38 -0.07 -18.05
C GLN A 26 -37.64 -1.27 -18.65
N ASP A 27 -37.95 -1.64 -19.90
CA ASP A 27 -37.27 -2.71 -20.64
C ASP A 27 -35.77 -2.40 -20.81
N ASN A 28 -35.42 -1.13 -21.10
CA ASN A 28 -34.03 -0.70 -21.22
C ASN A 28 -33.30 -0.69 -19.87
N ILE A 29 -34.01 -0.38 -18.77
CA ILE A 29 -33.45 -0.47 -17.41
C ILE A 29 -33.21 -1.94 -17.06
N GLU A 30 -34.17 -2.83 -17.31
CA GLU A 30 -34.04 -4.27 -17.04
C GLU A 30 -32.92 -4.91 -17.90
N ALA A 31 -32.83 -4.56 -19.19
CA ALA A 31 -31.75 -4.99 -20.07
C ALA A 31 -30.36 -4.48 -19.64
N ALA A 32 -30.28 -3.37 -18.91
CA ALA A 32 -29.02 -2.87 -18.35
C ALA A 32 -28.62 -3.57 -17.03
N LEU A 33 -29.50 -4.37 -16.43
CA LEU A 33 -29.20 -5.13 -15.20
C LEU A 33 -28.62 -6.51 -15.48
N PHE A 34 -28.94 -7.10 -16.64
CA PHE A 34 -28.58 -8.46 -17.02
C PHE A 34 -27.74 -8.52 -18.30
N VAL A 35 -26.75 -9.41 -18.32
CA VAL A 35 -25.96 -9.74 -19.51
C VAL A 35 -26.01 -11.24 -19.73
N GLU A 36 -26.38 -11.67 -20.94
CA GLU A 36 -26.32 -13.08 -21.32
C GLU A 36 -24.88 -13.48 -21.65
N LEU A 37 -24.32 -14.40 -20.89
CA LEU A 37 -22.93 -14.84 -21.02
C LEU A 37 -22.87 -16.36 -20.94
N LYS A 38 -21.87 -16.96 -21.61
CA LYS A 38 -21.64 -18.40 -21.58
C LYS A 38 -20.83 -18.77 -20.34
N ASN A 39 -21.31 -19.77 -19.61
CA ASN A 39 -20.63 -20.34 -18.46
C ASN A 39 -19.44 -21.19 -18.91
N ASP A 40 -18.21 -20.69 -18.79
CA ASP A 40 -17.00 -21.44 -19.09
C ASP A 40 -16.38 -22.10 -17.85
N ASN A 41 -16.96 -21.89 -16.66
CA ASN A 41 -16.67 -22.74 -15.52
C ASN A 41 -16.96 -24.20 -15.91
N GLY A 42 -16.01 -25.11 -15.67
CA GLY A 42 -16.11 -26.53 -16.04
C GLY A 42 -17.23 -27.31 -15.33
N SER A 43 -18.11 -26.62 -14.61
CA SER A 43 -19.21 -27.18 -13.83
C SER A 43 -20.47 -26.29 -13.93
N THR A 44 -21.60 -26.83 -13.48
CA THR A 44 -22.86 -26.05 -13.38
C THR A 44 -22.66 -24.89 -12.42
N ALA A 45 -22.89 -23.67 -12.90
CA ALA A 45 -22.89 -22.49 -12.06
C ALA A 45 -24.16 -22.45 -11.19
N VAL A 46 -24.05 -21.80 -10.03
CA VAL A 46 -25.18 -21.65 -9.09
C VAL A 46 -25.53 -20.16 -9.00
N LYS A 47 -26.82 -19.86 -8.95
CA LYS A 47 -27.33 -18.52 -8.68
C LYS A 47 -26.64 -17.89 -7.46
N GLY A 48 -26.24 -16.63 -7.60
CA GLY A 48 -25.58 -15.84 -6.57
C GLY A 48 -24.07 -16.00 -6.51
N LYS A 49 -23.47 -16.87 -7.33
CA LYS A 49 -22.02 -16.99 -7.41
C LYS A 49 -21.42 -15.82 -8.17
N ALA A 50 -20.32 -15.28 -7.64
CA ALA A 50 -19.56 -14.21 -8.27
C ALA A 50 -18.84 -14.70 -9.54
N VAL A 51 -18.83 -13.87 -10.56
CA VAL A 51 -18.18 -14.16 -11.86
C VAL A 51 -17.37 -12.99 -12.35
N TYR A 52 -16.40 -13.29 -13.22
CA TYR A 52 -15.67 -12.29 -13.99
C TYR A 52 -15.76 -12.61 -15.49
N LEU A 53 -15.68 -11.58 -16.32
CA LEU A 53 -15.65 -11.70 -17.77
C LEU A 53 -14.24 -12.03 -18.26
N LYS A 54 -14.03 -13.17 -18.90
CA LYS A 54 -12.73 -13.51 -19.49
C LYS A 54 -12.48 -12.73 -20.78
N THR A 55 -11.23 -12.77 -21.23
CA THR A 55 -10.81 -12.12 -22.48
C THR A 55 -11.43 -12.73 -23.74
N ASP A 56 -11.95 -13.96 -23.68
CA ASP A 56 -12.69 -14.61 -24.77
C ASP A 56 -14.18 -14.24 -24.81
N GLY A 57 -14.67 -13.46 -23.85
CA GLY A 57 -16.06 -13.01 -23.77
C GLY A 57 -16.99 -13.95 -23.00
N ASP A 58 -16.50 -15.09 -22.53
CA ASP A 58 -17.23 -15.99 -21.63
C ASP A 58 -16.98 -15.61 -20.16
N VAL A 59 -17.74 -16.19 -19.23
CA VAL A 59 -17.55 -15.95 -17.79
C VAL A 59 -17.09 -17.19 -17.05
N ASP A 60 -16.30 -16.98 -16.01
CA ASP A 60 -15.88 -18.00 -15.06
C ASP A 60 -16.09 -17.50 -13.62
N LEU A 61 -16.00 -18.39 -12.63
CA LEU A 61 -16.19 -18.05 -11.22
C LEU A 61 -15.06 -17.11 -10.76
N ALA A 62 -15.45 -15.99 -10.14
CA ALA A 62 -14.52 -15.01 -9.61
C ALA A 62 -13.88 -15.51 -8.33
N LYS A 63 -12.57 -15.37 -8.22
CA LYS A 63 -11.81 -15.62 -7.00
C LYS A 63 -10.92 -14.42 -6.73
N ALA A 64 -10.88 -13.97 -5.48
CA ALA A 64 -10.22 -12.71 -5.11
C ALA A 64 -8.68 -12.79 -5.01
N ASP A 65 -8.06 -13.80 -5.62
CA ASP A 65 -6.62 -14.10 -5.61
C ASP A 65 -5.97 -14.02 -7.01
N ALA A 66 -6.71 -13.57 -8.03
CA ALA A 66 -6.28 -13.58 -9.41
C ALA A 66 -6.47 -12.23 -10.11
N LEU A 67 -5.42 -11.74 -10.78
CA LEU A 67 -5.44 -10.50 -11.57
C LEU A 67 -6.54 -10.48 -12.63
N SER A 68 -6.84 -11.64 -13.23
CA SER A 68 -7.90 -11.78 -14.25
C SER A 68 -9.29 -11.40 -13.73
N THR A 69 -9.53 -11.53 -12.43
CA THR A 69 -10.79 -11.18 -11.77
C THR A 69 -10.98 -9.66 -11.65
N ILE A 70 -9.90 -8.88 -11.64
CA ILE A 70 -9.91 -7.43 -11.34
C ILE A 70 -10.27 -6.60 -12.56
N ASP A 71 -9.61 -6.89 -13.68
CA ASP A 71 -9.68 -6.06 -14.90
C ASP A 71 -11.01 -6.24 -15.66
N SER A 72 -11.86 -7.12 -15.14
CA SER A 72 -13.05 -7.61 -15.80
C SER A 72 -14.28 -7.28 -14.97
N THR A 73 -15.32 -6.74 -15.59
CA THR A 73 -16.58 -6.44 -14.89
C THR A 73 -17.09 -7.68 -14.16
N ILE A 74 -17.28 -7.55 -12.85
CA ILE A 74 -17.81 -8.61 -12.01
C ILE A 74 -19.33 -8.57 -12.04
N GLY A 75 -19.97 -9.71 -11.80
CA GLY A 75 -21.41 -9.83 -11.65
C GLY A 75 -21.75 -11.04 -10.80
N LEU A 76 -23.04 -11.31 -10.64
CA LEU A 76 -23.53 -12.54 -9.99
C LEU A 76 -24.36 -13.33 -11.00
N TRP A 77 -24.17 -14.65 -11.03
CA TRP A 77 -25.08 -15.52 -11.78
C TRP A 77 -26.52 -15.35 -11.28
N PHE A 78 -27.44 -14.99 -12.18
CA PHE A 78 -28.86 -14.95 -11.87
C PHE A 78 -29.52 -16.31 -12.09
N ASP A 79 -29.06 -17.05 -13.10
CA ASP A 79 -29.49 -18.39 -13.45
C ASP A 79 -28.55 -19.48 -12.86
N THR A 80 -28.88 -20.75 -13.12
CA THR A 80 -28.04 -21.91 -12.80
C THR A 80 -27.66 -22.64 -14.09
N PRO A 81 -26.85 -22.03 -14.99
CA PRO A 81 -26.52 -22.65 -16.27
C PRO A 81 -25.58 -23.85 -16.08
N ALA A 82 -25.78 -24.90 -16.88
CA ALA A 82 -24.83 -25.99 -16.99
C ALA A 82 -23.48 -25.50 -17.56
N ALA A 83 -22.43 -26.30 -17.46
CA ALA A 83 -21.14 -25.99 -18.10
C ALA A 83 -21.34 -25.77 -19.62
N ALA A 84 -20.67 -24.75 -20.16
CA ALA A 84 -20.76 -24.27 -21.53
C ALA A 84 -22.15 -23.76 -21.99
N ALA A 85 -23.14 -23.67 -21.08
CA ALA A 85 -24.46 -23.12 -21.39
C ALA A 85 -24.48 -21.60 -21.20
N THR A 86 -25.36 -20.91 -21.94
CA THR A 86 -25.63 -19.48 -21.71
C THR A 86 -26.59 -19.30 -20.53
N GLY A 87 -26.33 -18.29 -19.71
CA GLY A 87 -27.23 -17.83 -18.67
C GLY A 87 -27.10 -16.33 -18.44
N SER A 88 -27.93 -15.79 -17.55
CA SER A 88 -27.95 -14.37 -17.23
C SER A 88 -27.03 -14.07 -16.05
N VAL A 89 -26.18 -13.06 -16.21
CA VAL A 89 -25.37 -12.46 -15.13
C VAL A 89 -25.96 -11.11 -14.76
N GLN A 90 -26.25 -10.90 -13.49
CA GLN A 90 -26.72 -9.62 -12.97
C GLN A 90 -25.55 -8.79 -12.46
N THR A 91 -25.39 -7.57 -12.96
CA THR A 91 -24.25 -6.69 -12.63
C THR A 91 -24.60 -5.58 -11.63
N GLN A 92 -25.89 -5.33 -11.42
CA GLN A 92 -26.41 -4.28 -10.53
C GLN A 92 -27.86 -4.55 -10.12
N GLY A 93 -28.36 -3.80 -9.14
CA GLY A 93 -29.76 -3.88 -8.66
C GLY A 93 -29.95 -4.85 -7.50
N ILE A 94 -31.18 -5.26 -7.23
CA ILE A 94 -31.51 -6.19 -6.14
C ILE A 94 -31.60 -7.60 -6.70
N MET A 95 -30.78 -8.52 -6.17
CA MET A 95 -30.88 -9.95 -6.42
C MET A 95 -31.60 -10.62 -5.25
N THR A 96 -32.63 -11.40 -5.54
CA THR A 96 -33.45 -12.11 -4.56
C THR A 96 -33.25 -13.63 -4.66
N GLY A 97 -33.69 -14.37 -3.64
CA GLY A 97 -33.64 -15.84 -3.62
C GLY A 97 -32.25 -16.40 -3.30
N LEU A 98 -31.41 -15.59 -2.65
CA LEU A 98 -30.16 -16.03 -2.06
C LEU A 98 -30.42 -16.68 -0.70
N THR A 99 -29.42 -17.35 -0.14
CA THR A 99 -29.51 -17.94 1.21
C THR A 99 -28.27 -17.58 2.02
N GLY A 100 -28.38 -17.61 3.35
CA GLY A 100 -27.25 -17.36 4.24
C GLY A 100 -26.79 -15.91 4.33
N LEU A 101 -27.59 -14.94 3.84
CA LEU A 101 -27.23 -13.53 3.99
C LEU A 101 -27.52 -13.02 5.40
N THR A 102 -26.67 -12.13 5.89
CA THR A 102 -26.90 -11.37 7.13
C THR A 102 -27.31 -9.95 6.76
N ARG A 103 -28.55 -9.57 7.10
CA ARG A 103 -29.09 -8.23 6.79
C ARG A 103 -28.14 -7.12 7.26
N GLY A 104 -27.81 -6.20 6.37
CA GLY A 104 -26.92 -5.06 6.61
C GLY A 104 -25.43 -5.36 6.42
N ALA A 105 -25.04 -6.63 6.25
CA ALA A 105 -23.64 -6.98 5.99
C ALA A 105 -23.24 -6.61 4.55
N THR A 106 -22.02 -6.12 4.39
CA THR A 106 -21.35 -5.97 3.08
C THR A 106 -20.72 -7.30 2.70
N TYR A 107 -20.87 -7.67 1.43
CA TYR A 107 -20.34 -8.90 0.86
C TYR A 107 -19.23 -8.62 -0.14
N TYR A 108 -18.20 -9.46 -0.07
CA TYR A 108 -17.00 -9.42 -0.91
C TYR A 108 -16.83 -10.77 -1.61
N VAL A 109 -16.09 -10.79 -2.73
CA VAL A 109 -15.67 -12.05 -3.36
C VAL A 109 -14.73 -12.79 -2.40
N ASP A 110 -14.95 -14.09 -2.23
CA ASP A 110 -14.14 -14.95 -1.38
C ASP A 110 -12.75 -15.19 -2.01
N PRO A 111 -11.64 -14.98 -1.27
CA PRO A 111 -10.28 -15.26 -1.75
C PRO A 111 -9.92 -16.75 -1.68
N ASP A 112 -10.63 -17.58 -0.93
CA ASP A 112 -10.35 -19.01 -0.76
C ASP A 112 -11.18 -19.88 -1.71
N THR A 113 -12.43 -19.49 -1.95
CA THR A 113 -13.40 -20.30 -2.71
C THR A 113 -13.96 -19.55 -3.93
N ALA A 114 -13.65 -20.03 -5.13
CA ALA A 114 -14.12 -19.40 -6.37
C ALA A 114 -15.66 -19.32 -6.44
N GLY A 115 -16.16 -18.11 -6.69
CA GLY A 115 -17.56 -17.78 -6.84
C GLY A 115 -18.28 -17.51 -5.51
N ASP A 116 -17.69 -17.81 -4.36
CA ASP A 116 -18.33 -17.61 -3.06
C ASP A 116 -18.28 -16.14 -2.63
N LEU A 117 -19.20 -15.79 -1.72
CA LEU A 117 -19.28 -14.46 -1.13
C LEU A 117 -19.07 -14.58 0.37
N VAL A 118 -18.24 -13.72 0.93
CA VAL A 118 -17.98 -13.64 2.37
C VAL A 118 -18.56 -12.37 2.96
N ALA A 119 -19.18 -12.49 4.13
CA ALA A 119 -19.71 -11.37 4.89
C ALA A 119 -18.60 -10.75 5.75
N SER A 120 -18.51 -9.42 5.72
CA SER A 120 -17.55 -8.57 6.44
C SER A 120 -16.18 -8.43 5.81
N GLU A 121 -15.63 -7.22 5.90
CA GLU A 121 -14.22 -6.96 5.62
C GLU A 121 -13.38 -7.85 6.52
N ALA A 122 -13.68 -8.02 7.81
CA ALA A 122 -12.83 -8.82 8.72
C ALA A 122 -12.67 -10.31 8.38
N ASN A 123 -13.67 -10.94 7.72
CA ASN A 123 -13.55 -12.33 7.22
C ASN A 123 -13.06 -12.40 5.77
N ALA A 124 -13.25 -11.33 4.97
CA ALA A 124 -12.47 -11.16 3.75
C ALA A 124 -11.00 -10.81 4.07
N LEU A 125 -10.76 -10.28 5.28
CA LEU A 125 -9.51 -9.84 5.88
C LEU A 125 -9.06 -10.78 7.01
N THR A 126 -9.27 -12.09 6.87
CA THR A 126 -8.57 -13.04 7.74
C THR A 126 -7.08 -12.66 7.75
N THR A 127 -6.47 -12.74 8.92
CA THR A 127 -5.29 -11.96 9.35
C THR A 127 -3.98 -12.20 8.58
N THR A 128 -4.04 -12.88 7.44
CA THR A 128 -2.95 -13.20 6.53
C THR A 128 -3.51 -13.16 5.11
N PHE A 129 -3.54 -11.98 4.49
CA PHE A 129 -3.71 -11.94 3.02
C PHE A 129 -2.43 -12.41 2.38
N ASP A 130 -2.55 -13.32 1.43
CA ASP A 130 -1.43 -13.66 0.58
C ASP A 130 -1.14 -12.53 -0.42
N SER A 131 0.12 -12.40 -0.80
CA SER A 131 0.52 -11.44 -1.83
C SER A 131 -0.22 -11.76 -3.12
N GLY A 132 -0.98 -10.78 -3.65
CA GLY A 132 -1.77 -10.96 -4.87
C GLY A 132 -3.26 -11.19 -4.63
N GLU A 133 -3.75 -11.00 -3.40
CA GLU A 133 -5.18 -10.96 -3.10
C GLU A 133 -5.78 -9.54 -3.17
N PHE A 134 -7.08 -9.46 -3.45
CA PHE A 134 -7.81 -8.22 -3.74
C PHE A 134 -9.07 -8.10 -2.90
N ILE A 135 -9.44 -6.88 -2.52
CA ILE A 135 -10.73 -6.63 -1.88
C ILE A 135 -11.72 -6.18 -2.96
N ILE A 136 -12.67 -7.07 -3.26
CA ILE A 136 -13.67 -6.85 -4.29
C ILE A 136 -15.06 -6.83 -3.66
N LYS A 137 -15.61 -5.63 -3.46
CA LYS A 137 -16.96 -5.45 -2.93
C LYS A 137 -18.00 -5.82 -4.00
N VAL A 138 -18.93 -6.68 -3.63
CA VAL A 138 -20.05 -7.09 -4.48
C VAL A 138 -21.34 -6.33 -4.15
N GLY A 139 -21.66 -6.15 -2.86
CA GLY A 139 -22.94 -5.56 -2.50
C GLY A 139 -23.23 -5.53 -0.99
N VAL A 140 -24.45 -5.16 -0.64
CA VAL A 140 -24.95 -5.12 0.75
C VAL A 140 -26.26 -5.88 0.86
N ALA A 141 -26.38 -6.76 1.85
CA ALA A 141 -27.58 -7.54 2.06
C ALA A 141 -28.73 -6.67 2.61
N LEU A 142 -29.85 -6.61 1.90
CA LEU A 142 -31.06 -5.89 2.33
C LEU A 142 -31.94 -6.75 3.24
N ALA A 143 -31.90 -8.07 3.03
CA ALA A 143 -32.57 -9.10 3.80
C ALA A 143 -31.69 -10.37 3.88
N THR A 144 -32.22 -11.46 4.43
CA THR A 144 -31.50 -12.76 4.53
C THR A 144 -31.38 -13.51 3.20
N ASP A 145 -32.10 -13.03 2.18
CA ASP A 145 -32.24 -13.60 0.84
C ASP A 145 -32.19 -12.54 -0.28
N GLU A 146 -31.93 -11.27 0.06
CA GLU A 146 -31.84 -10.15 -0.87
C GLU A 146 -30.50 -9.42 -0.75
N LEU A 147 -29.81 -9.24 -1.88
CA LEU A 147 -28.55 -8.50 -1.98
C LEU A 147 -28.70 -7.32 -2.96
N LEU A 148 -28.37 -6.13 -2.50
CA LEU A 148 -28.18 -4.97 -3.37
C LEU A 148 -26.78 -5.05 -3.98
N ILE A 149 -26.71 -5.40 -5.27
CA ILE A 149 -25.48 -5.48 -6.04
C ILE A 149 -24.98 -4.06 -6.33
N GLN A 150 -23.79 -3.77 -5.80
CA GLN A 150 -23.06 -2.51 -5.92
C GLN A 150 -21.59 -2.84 -6.04
N ILE A 151 -21.18 -3.16 -7.26
CA ILE A 151 -19.83 -3.62 -7.54
C ILE A 151 -18.91 -2.41 -7.47
N GLY A 152 -18.02 -2.44 -6.48
CA GLY A 152 -17.01 -1.41 -6.30
C GLY A 152 -15.83 -1.65 -7.24
N SER A 153 -15.06 -0.60 -7.53
CA SER A 153 -13.71 -0.78 -8.08
C SER A 153 -12.93 -1.69 -7.13
N PRO A 154 -12.24 -2.72 -7.66
CA PRO A 154 -11.33 -3.51 -6.85
C PRO A 154 -10.35 -2.59 -6.15
N ILE A 155 -10.17 -2.81 -4.86
CA ILE A 155 -9.10 -2.14 -4.13
C ILE A 155 -7.90 -3.06 -4.25
N GLU A 156 -7.00 -2.74 -5.18
CA GLU A 156 -5.66 -3.29 -5.16
C GLU A 156 -5.01 -2.83 -3.86
N ARG A 157 -4.81 -3.76 -2.94
CA ARG A 157 -3.96 -3.50 -1.79
C ARG A 157 -2.52 -3.62 -2.26
N ASP A 158 -2.09 -2.63 -3.04
CA ASP A 158 -0.70 -2.50 -3.52
C ASP A 158 0.20 -2.53 -2.28
N LYS A 159 0.90 -3.66 -2.08
CA LYS A 159 2.11 -3.78 -1.26
C LYS A 159 2.03 -3.42 0.23
N LEU A 160 0.86 -3.42 0.86
CA LEU A 160 0.77 -3.72 2.29
C LEU A 160 0.81 -5.25 2.48
N THR A 161 1.80 -5.88 1.86
CA THR A 161 2.31 -7.17 2.30
C THR A 161 2.63 -7.04 3.79
N ALA A 162 2.69 -8.14 4.54
CA ALA A 162 3.51 -8.22 5.74
C ALA A 162 4.99 -7.96 5.32
N GLY A 163 5.27 -6.72 4.98
CA GLY A 163 6.31 -6.29 4.05
C GLY A 163 6.91 -5.02 4.58
N SER A 164 8.23 -4.93 4.44
CA SER A 164 9.02 -3.88 5.06
C SER A 164 8.40 -2.50 4.84
N ARG A 165 8.12 -1.82 5.94
CA ARG A 165 7.78 -0.41 5.98
C ARG A 165 9.04 0.38 6.24
N SER A 166 9.02 1.66 5.89
CA SER A 166 10.17 2.55 6.11
C SER A 166 9.79 3.89 6.71
N ILE A 167 10.71 4.46 7.49
CA ILE A 167 10.64 5.79 8.07
C ILE A 167 11.91 6.53 7.66
N TRP A 168 11.74 7.72 7.11
CA TRP A 168 12.83 8.65 6.83
C TRP A 168 12.87 9.75 7.90
N VAL A 169 14.03 9.93 8.53
CA VAL A 169 14.23 10.88 9.63
C VAL A 169 15.36 11.84 9.29
N GLN A 170 15.06 13.14 9.31
CA GLN A 170 16.05 14.19 9.11
C GLN A 170 16.75 14.55 10.42
N PRO A 171 18.01 15.05 10.36
CA PRO A 171 18.64 15.63 11.53
C PRO A 171 17.88 16.89 11.95
N HIS A 172 17.51 16.98 13.23
CA HIS A 172 16.76 18.13 13.76
C HIS A 172 17.60 18.99 14.72
N HIS A 173 18.77 18.51 15.11
CA HIS A 173 19.73 19.24 15.93
C HIS A 173 21.16 18.86 15.56
N VAL A 174 22.07 19.80 15.75
CA VAL A 174 23.52 19.60 15.58
C VAL A 174 24.26 20.19 16.77
N SER A 175 25.42 19.60 17.10
CA SER A 175 26.31 20.12 18.15
C SER A 175 27.77 19.99 17.75
N GLY A 176 28.62 20.80 18.37
CA GLY A 176 30.04 20.91 18.04
C GLY A 176 30.35 22.13 17.19
N THR A 177 31.59 22.60 17.27
CA THR A 177 32.06 23.77 16.52
C THR A 177 31.83 23.54 15.02
N GLY A 178 31.51 24.60 14.26
CA GLY A 178 31.41 24.54 12.80
C GLY A 178 30.31 23.63 12.24
N THR A 179 29.31 23.28 13.06
CA THR A 179 28.12 22.54 12.62
C THR A 179 26.98 23.50 12.33
N THR A 180 26.18 23.19 11.30
CA THR A 180 24.94 23.93 10.98
C THR A 180 23.89 22.97 10.44
N LEU A 181 22.60 23.25 10.68
CA LEU A 181 21.52 22.64 9.90
C LEU A 181 21.37 23.44 8.60
N SER A 182 21.25 22.73 7.49
CA SER A 182 21.20 23.28 6.14
C SER A 182 20.11 22.60 5.32
N SER A 183 19.71 23.20 4.21
CA SER A 183 18.77 22.63 3.23
C SER A 183 19.43 22.51 1.86
N ASN A 184 20.74 22.26 1.82
CA ASN A 184 21.53 22.29 0.58
C ASN A 184 21.48 20.99 -0.23
N VAL A 185 20.74 19.96 0.22
CA VAL A 185 20.65 18.65 -0.44
C VAL A 185 19.20 18.37 -0.84
N GLY A 186 18.81 18.86 -2.01
CA GLY A 186 17.43 18.74 -2.52
C GLY A 186 16.42 19.38 -1.59
N ASP A 187 15.32 18.68 -1.33
CA ASP A 187 14.25 19.13 -0.42
C ASP A 187 14.49 18.69 1.04
N HIS A 188 15.66 18.12 1.34
CA HIS A 188 15.95 17.57 2.66
C HIS A 188 16.82 18.51 3.52
N GLY A 189 16.45 18.62 4.79
CA GLY A 189 17.33 19.17 5.82
C GLY A 189 18.53 18.24 6.04
N SER A 190 19.74 18.79 6.09
CA SER A 190 20.97 18.08 6.37
C SER A 190 21.76 18.75 7.49
N ALA A 191 22.57 17.97 8.21
CA ALA A 191 23.56 18.50 9.14
C ALA A 191 24.89 18.66 8.40
N LEU A 192 25.38 19.90 8.31
CA LEU A 192 26.67 20.23 7.73
C LEU A 192 27.74 20.28 8.82
N PHE A 193 28.77 19.46 8.67
CA PHE A 193 29.92 19.34 9.55
C PHE A 193 31.15 19.91 8.84
N GLY A 194 31.67 21.05 9.31
CA GLY A 194 32.84 21.71 8.71
C GLY A 194 34.19 21.16 9.15
N ASN A 195 35.27 21.62 8.48
CA ASN A 195 36.65 21.22 8.79
C ASN A 195 37.21 22.02 9.96
N ASN A 196 37.23 21.44 11.16
CA ASN A 196 37.76 22.14 12.34
C ASN A 196 38.37 21.23 13.42
N ASN A 197 38.71 19.99 13.06
CA ASN A 197 39.32 19.01 13.96
C ASN A 197 38.56 18.85 15.30
N ALA A 198 37.25 19.03 15.31
CA ALA A 198 36.40 18.89 16.50
C ALA A 198 35.41 17.76 16.32
N ASN A 199 34.94 17.21 17.45
CA ASN A 199 33.81 16.29 17.42
C ASN A 199 32.53 17.06 17.07
N GLN A 200 31.77 16.51 16.13
CA GLN A 200 30.58 17.11 15.55
C GLN A 200 29.48 16.06 15.56
N ALA A 201 28.28 16.42 16.00
CA ALA A 201 27.19 15.46 16.13
C ALA A 201 25.90 15.96 15.49
N ALA A 202 25.13 15.00 14.96
CA ALA A 202 23.79 15.18 14.42
C ALA A 202 22.83 14.29 15.21
N TYR A 203 21.66 14.83 15.53
CA TYR A 203 20.66 14.16 16.34
C TYR A 203 19.40 13.92 15.52
N PHE A 204 18.85 12.72 15.69
CA PHE A 204 17.66 12.22 15.03
C PHE A 204 16.70 11.71 16.10
N SER A 205 15.40 11.83 15.84
CA SER A 205 14.40 11.29 16.75
C SER A 205 13.15 10.88 15.99
N PHE A 206 12.59 9.73 16.35
CA PHE A 206 11.35 9.22 15.78
C PHE A 206 10.60 8.35 16.79
N SER A 207 9.33 8.07 16.51
CA SER A 207 8.54 7.10 17.27
C SER A 207 8.46 5.80 16.48
N VAL A 208 8.69 4.67 17.14
CA VAL A 208 8.50 3.35 16.54
C VAL A 208 6.99 3.11 16.39
N PRO A 209 6.51 2.71 15.21
CA PRO A 209 5.09 2.46 14.98
C PRO A 209 4.52 1.35 15.87
N ALA A 210 3.21 1.42 16.12
CA ALA A 210 2.50 0.45 16.95
C ALA A 210 2.49 -0.96 16.36
N ASP A 211 2.65 -1.06 15.04
CA ASP A 211 2.71 -2.29 14.27
C ASP A 211 4.14 -2.67 13.88
N TYR A 212 5.13 -2.24 14.65
CA TYR A 212 6.51 -2.72 14.50
C TYR A 212 6.64 -4.16 15.03
N ASP A 213 7.29 -5.03 14.25
CA ASP A 213 7.68 -6.39 14.62
C ASP A 213 9.21 -6.52 14.76
N ALA A 214 9.95 -6.31 13.66
CA ALA A 214 11.41 -6.40 13.67
C ALA A 214 12.06 -5.38 12.73
N THR A 215 13.24 -4.89 13.12
CA THR A 215 14.06 -4.02 12.26
C THR A 215 14.68 -4.86 11.14
N THR A 216 14.50 -4.43 9.88
CA THR A 216 15.10 -5.08 8.71
C THR A 216 16.34 -4.34 8.21
N LYS A 217 16.35 -3.01 8.34
CA LYS A 217 17.47 -2.16 7.92
C LYS A 217 17.45 -0.87 8.70
N ALA A 218 18.61 -0.42 9.18
CA ALA A 218 18.77 0.93 9.67
C ALA A 218 20.04 1.54 9.08
N THR A 219 19.92 2.69 8.42
CA THR A 219 21.01 3.23 7.62
C THR A 219 21.07 4.75 7.69
N LEU A 220 22.26 5.28 7.92
CA LEU A 220 22.52 6.70 7.86
C LEU A 220 23.12 7.07 6.51
N LEU A 221 22.56 8.07 5.83
CA LEU A 221 23.07 8.57 4.57
C LEU A 221 23.94 9.81 4.81
N VAL A 222 25.17 9.74 4.30
CA VAL A 222 26.14 10.83 4.38
C VAL A 222 26.76 11.11 3.01
N VAL A 223 27.23 12.33 2.79
CA VAL A 223 27.99 12.72 1.59
C VAL A 223 29.10 13.69 1.98
N THR A 224 30.31 13.47 1.44
CA THR A 224 31.43 14.40 1.63
C THR A 224 31.39 15.50 0.58
N GLN A 225 31.88 16.68 0.94
CA GLN A 225 32.13 17.77 -0.01
C GLN A 225 33.58 18.24 0.08
N GLY A 226 34.25 18.33 -1.07
CA GLY A 226 35.53 19.03 -1.22
C GLY A 226 36.77 18.38 -0.59
N ALA A 227 36.74 17.09 -0.22
CA ALA A 227 37.94 16.37 0.20
C ALA A 227 38.70 15.83 -1.02
N ALA A 228 39.98 16.17 -1.18
CA ALA A 228 40.84 15.49 -2.15
C ALA A 228 41.05 14.02 -1.71
N ALA A 229 40.95 13.09 -2.65
CA ALA A 229 40.89 11.64 -2.46
C ALA A 229 41.99 11.01 -1.55
N PRO A 230 41.76 9.78 -1.07
CA PRO A 230 40.60 9.29 -0.32
C PRO A 230 40.64 9.80 1.12
N ALA A 231 39.47 10.12 1.68
CA ALA A 231 39.37 10.55 3.06
C ALA A 231 38.70 9.47 3.91
N ASP A 232 39.30 9.13 5.04
CA ASP A 232 38.70 8.26 6.03
C ASP A 232 37.86 9.11 6.99
N MET A 233 36.62 8.68 7.21
CA MET A 233 35.75 9.23 8.25
C MET A 233 35.78 8.30 9.45
N LYS A 234 35.88 8.88 10.65
CA LYS A 234 35.73 8.18 11.93
C LYS A 234 34.46 8.65 12.61
N TRP A 235 33.65 7.74 13.13
CA TRP A 235 32.43 8.11 13.84
C TRP A 235 32.09 7.12 14.97
N THR A 236 31.24 7.57 15.88
CA THR A 236 30.48 6.72 16.80
C THR A 236 29.00 7.01 16.63
N THR A 237 28.16 6.07 17.06
CA THR A 237 26.71 6.27 17.12
C THR A 237 26.21 5.80 18.46
N ASP A 238 25.42 6.64 19.12
CA ASP A 238 24.77 6.34 20.39
C ASP A 238 23.25 6.35 20.18
N THR A 239 22.51 5.43 20.78
CA THR A 239 21.05 5.39 20.79
C THR A 239 20.50 5.30 22.21
N ASP A 240 19.44 6.06 22.47
CA ASP A 240 18.65 6.00 23.70
C ASP A 240 17.18 5.82 23.29
N MET A 241 16.52 4.81 23.82
CA MET A 241 15.20 4.37 23.38
C MET A 241 14.35 3.99 24.61
N ALA A 242 13.09 4.42 24.60
CA ALA A 242 12.15 4.16 25.69
C ALA A 242 10.71 4.47 25.27
N ALA A 243 9.76 3.67 25.74
CA ALA A 243 8.33 3.95 25.63
C ALA A 243 7.89 5.02 26.64
N SER A 244 6.66 5.50 26.48
CA SER A 244 6.07 6.47 27.42
C SER A 244 6.05 5.92 28.86
N GLY A 245 6.62 6.67 29.80
CA GLY A 245 6.69 6.29 31.22
C GLY A 245 7.90 5.43 31.60
N GLN A 246 8.72 5.01 30.65
CA GLN A 246 10.00 4.34 30.92
C GLN A 246 11.14 5.35 31.12
N ALA A 247 12.25 4.90 31.71
CA ALA A 247 13.46 5.71 31.80
C ALA A 247 14.09 5.85 30.40
N ARG A 248 14.61 7.05 30.06
CA ARG A 248 15.18 7.37 28.73
C ARG A 248 16.21 6.35 28.22
N ALA A 249 17.01 5.80 29.12
CA ALA A 249 18.11 4.89 28.80
C ALA A 249 17.78 3.43 29.15
N LEU A 250 16.50 3.05 29.11
CA LEU A 250 16.09 1.67 29.35
C LEU A 250 16.63 0.76 28.25
N HIS A 251 16.46 1.17 27.00
CA HIS A 251 17.03 0.53 25.82
C HIS A 251 18.07 1.49 25.24
N SER A 252 19.34 1.34 25.63
CA SER A 252 20.44 2.14 25.08
C SER A 252 21.48 1.23 24.47
N ASP A 253 22.03 1.66 23.33
CA ASP A 253 23.15 0.99 22.71
C ASP A 253 24.14 2.01 22.10
N SER A 254 25.33 1.53 21.76
CA SER A 254 26.35 2.34 21.11
C SER A 254 27.24 1.50 20.21
N ASN A 255 27.50 2.00 19.01
CA ASN A 255 28.55 1.46 18.17
C ASN A 255 29.91 2.02 18.62
N PRO A 256 30.93 1.16 18.79
CA PRO A 256 32.29 1.64 19.00
C PRO A 256 32.76 2.42 17.77
N THR A 257 33.89 3.11 17.88
CA THR A 257 34.47 3.88 16.77
C THR A 257 34.56 3.05 15.49
N GLN A 258 33.83 3.50 14.47
CA GLN A 258 33.82 2.92 13.12
C GLN A 258 34.70 3.73 12.17
N THR A 259 35.02 3.15 11.02
CA THR A 259 35.80 3.80 9.96
C THR A 259 35.25 3.42 8.59
N ALA A 260 35.20 4.39 7.69
CA ALA A 260 34.88 4.17 6.29
C ALA A 260 35.70 5.13 5.44
N SER A 261 36.28 4.59 4.38
CA SER A 261 36.87 5.40 3.33
C SER A 261 35.75 5.99 2.47
N MET A 262 35.82 7.30 2.25
CA MET A 262 34.84 8.06 1.49
C MET A 262 35.48 8.64 0.23
N THR A 263 34.78 8.49 -0.88
CA THR A 263 35.08 9.22 -2.11
C THR A 263 34.36 10.57 -2.07
N GLN A 264 35.01 11.58 -2.65
CA GLN A 264 34.42 12.91 -2.80
C GLN A 264 33.08 12.85 -3.52
N ASP A 265 32.09 13.59 -3.02
CA ASP A 265 30.77 13.79 -3.64
C ASP A 265 29.98 12.48 -3.92
N GLN A 266 30.31 11.40 -3.19
CA GLN A 266 29.56 10.14 -3.22
C GLN A 266 28.70 9.98 -1.98
N LEU A 267 27.47 9.51 -2.19
CA LEU A 267 26.60 9.04 -1.11
C LEU A 267 27.19 7.76 -0.54
N LEU A 268 27.24 7.70 0.80
CA LEU A 268 27.60 6.51 1.53
C LEU A 268 26.47 6.15 2.49
N GLU A 269 26.07 4.89 2.45
CA GLU A 269 25.16 4.25 3.38
C GLU A 269 25.97 3.63 4.52
N LEU A 270 25.77 4.12 5.74
CA LEU A 270 26.37 3.56 6.94
C LEU A 270 25.35 2.68 7.64
N ASP A 271 25.66 1.39 7.77
CA ASP A 271 24.79 0.45 8.50
C ASP A 271 24.78 0.77 10.01
N HIS A 272 23.58 0.87 10.55
CA HIS A 272 23.27 1.16 11.94
C HIS A 272 22.24 0.18 12.50
N THR A 273 21.98 -0.93 11.81
CA THR A 273 20.98 -1.92 12.22
C THR A 273 21.26 -2.46 13.62
N GLY A 274 22.54 -2.63 13.98
CA GLY A 274 22.95 -3.11 15.31
C GLY A 274 22.56 -2.17 16.47
N VAL A 275 22.60 -0.85 16.29
CA VAL A 275 22.32 0.10 17.41
C VAL A 275 20.83 0.36 17.66
N VAL A 276 19.97 -0.25 16.86
CA VAL A 276 18.51 -0.15 16.99
C VAL A 276 17.86 -1.54 17.12
N ASP A 277 18.63 -2.57 17.47
CA ASP A 277 18.12 -3.94 17.62
C ASP A 277 17.25 -4.12 18.89
N LEU A 278 17.40 -3.23 19.87
CA LEU A 278 16.63 -3.19 21.12
C LEU A 278 15.33 -2.37 21.04
N VAL A 279 14.95 -1.83 19.87
CA VAL A 279 13.71 -1.05 19.74
C VAL A 279 12.47 -1.94 19.88
N GLU A 280 11.49 -1.44 20.62
CA GLU A 280 10.16 -2.03 20.72
C GLU A 280 9.09 -1.12 20.08
N ALA A 281 7.94 -1.69 19.74
CA ALA A 281 6.80 -0.90 19.25
C ALA A 281 6.43 0.20 20.26
N LEU A 282 6.15 1.41 19.76
CA LEU A 282 5.85 2.62 20.54
C LEU A 282 7.04 3.24 21.32
N ASP A 283 8.26 2.76 21.15
CA ASP A 283 9.44 3.44 21.69
C ASP A 283 9.66 4.81 21.03
N TYR A 284 10.13 5.77 21.80
CA TYR A 284 10.74 7.00 21.29
C TYR A 284 12.24 6.78 21.16
N VAL A 285 12.75 6.83 19.94
CA VAL A 285 14.16 6.61 19.62
C VAL A 285 14.85 7.95 19.49
N GLY A 286 15.94 8.15 20.22
CA GLY A 286 16.92 9.20 19.99
C GLY A 286 18.21 8.59 19.45
N LEU A 287 18.69 9.07 18.31
CA LEU A 287 19.96 8.64 17.72
C LEU A 287 20.92 9.82 17.62
N LYS A 288 22.16 9.62 18.03
CA LYS A 288 23.24 10.60 17.97
C LYS A 288 24.39 10.03 17.14
N PHE A 289 24.57 10.56 15.94
CA PHE A 289 25.73 10.27 15.10
C PHE A 289 26.83 11.30 15.40
N THR A 290 28.02 10.86 15.78
CA THR A 290 29.15 11.73 16.11
C THR A 290 30.33 11.47 15.19
N ARG A 291 30.68 12.45 14.35
CA ARG A 291 31.96 12.46 13.64
C ARG A 291 33.09 12.79 14.63
N LEU A 292 34.16 12.00 14.58
CA LEU A 292 35.33 12.14 15.46
C LEU A 292 36.45 12.96 14.81
N GLY A 293 36.18 14.23 14.50
CA GLY A 293 37.17 15.10 13.82
C GLY A 293 38.48 15.33 14.59
N THR A 294 38.55 14.99 15.88
CA THR A 294 39.81 15.03 16.65
C THR A 294 40.74 13.85 16.38
N ASP A 295 40.26 12.78 15.73
CA ASP A 295 41.07 11.61 15.37
C ASP A 295 42.00 11.98 14.22
N GLY A 296 43.30 11.69 14.36
CA GLY A 296 44.30 12.03 13.33
C GLY A 296 44.09 11.33 11.99
N ASN A 297 43.22 10.32 11.93
CA ASN A 297 42.82 9.63 10.69
C ASN A 297 41.49 10.13 10.12
N ASP A 298 40.75 11.02 10.81
CA ASP A 298 39.61 11.71 10.21
C ASP A 298 40.13 12.91 9.40
N ASN A 299 40.21 12.74 8.08
CA ASN A 299 40.71 13.76 7.16
C ASN A 299 39.61 14.31 6.24
N ILE A 300 38.34 14.15 6.63
CA ILE A 300 37.20 14.71 5.91
C ILE A 300 37.21 16.24 6.05
N THR A 301 37.01 16.98 4.96
CA THR A 301 36.90 18.44 5.05
C THR A 301 35.49 18.83 5.46
N THR A 302 34.50 18.48 4.63
CA THR A 302 33.09 18.78 4.90
C THR A 302 32.27 17.51 4.77
N LEU A 303 31.41 17.25 5.75
CA LEU A 303 30.46 16.14 5.73
C LEU A 303 29.02 16.69 5.81
N ASN A 304 28.15 16.21 4.93
CA ASN A 304 26.72 16.41 5.05
C ASN A 304 26.11 15.11 5.54
N VAL A 305 25.45 15.15 6.68
CA VAL A 305 24.61 14.05 7.18
C VAL A 305 23.18 14.34 6.76
N ILE A 306 22.65 13.53 5.84
CA ILE A 306 21.39 13.83 5.13
C ILE A 306 20.18 13.35 5.93
N GLY A 307 20.23 12.11 6.41
CA GLY A 307 19.10 11.50 7.10
C GLY A 307 19.35 10.06 7.49
N PHE A 308 18.39 9.51 8.22
CA PHE A 308 18.36 8.16 8.71
C PHE A 308 17.14 7.43 8.15
N LEU A 309 17.38 6.29 7.50
CA LEU A 309 16.36 5.38 7.00
C LEU A 309 16.21 4.23 8.00
N PHE A 310 14.99 4.00 8.47
CA PHE A 310 14.63 2.89 9.34
C PHE A 310 13.56 2.03 8.65
N GLU A 311 13.89 0.78 8.34
CA GLU A 311 12.98 -0.19 7.73
C GLU A 311 12.64 -1.32 8.71
N TYR A 312 11.39 -1.75 8.73
CA TYR A 312 10.87 -2.71 9.70
C TYR A 312 9.75 -3.59 9.13
N THR A 313 9.59 -4.81 9.63
CA THR A 313 8.40 -5.67 9.40
C THR A 313 7.26 -5.33 10.34
N THR A 314 6.04 -5.71 9.95
CA THR A 314 4.81 -5.54 10.74
C THR A 314 4.09 -6.85 10.96
#